data_AF-A0A7S3B8B6-F1
#
_entry.id   AF-A0A7S3B8B6-F1
#
_cell.length_a   1.000
_cell.length_b   1.000
_cell.length_c   1.000
_cell.angle_alpha   90.00
_cell.angle_beta   90.00
_cell.angle_gamma   90.00
#
_symmetry.space_group_name_H-M   'P 1'
#
loop_
_entity.id
_entity.type
_entity.pdbx_description
1 polymer ?
#
loop_
_entity_poly.entity_id
_entity_poly.type
_entity_poly.pdbx_seq_one_letter_code
_entity_poly.pdbx_strand_id
1 'polypeptide(L)'
;SDEDAARRPPNEGEPITSTSEPAEDGSDQQPDAPPELRGATRFAMVCASNMNRSMEAHHVVRQAGLVCSSYGIGNHVKLPGPSQREPNVYDFGTPYAHIRADLRKKDAALYTRNGLLKMLDRNVKVKRVPERFQESFAQHDVIVCFEQRVFDICVETLNARENESMESVL
;
A
#
# COMPACT_ATOMS: atom_id res chain seq x y z
N SER A 1 -72.47 -6.09 41.52
CA SER A 1 -71.21 -6.70 41.08
C SER A 1 -70.22 -5.58 40.85
N ASP A 2 -69.81 -4.86 41.89
CA ASP A 2 -68.91 -5.34 42.98
C ASP A 2 -67.56 -5.75 42.36
N GLU A 3 -66.39 -5.28 42.78
CA GLU A 3 -65.98 -4.47 43.94
C GLU A 3 -64.50 -4.09 43.71
N ASP A 4 -64.10 -2.95 44.29
CA ASP A 4 -62.82 -2.66 44.97
C ASP A 4 -61.45 -2.98 44.31
N ALA A 5 -60.63 -1.94 44.03
CA ALA A 5 -59.65 -1.30 44.94
C ALA A 5 -58.24 -1.91 44.80
N ALA A 6 -57.23 -1.19 44.29
CA ALA A 6 -56.49 -0.08 44.89
C ALA A 6 -55.03 -0.52 45.17
N ARG A 7 -54.06 0.18 44.55
CA ARG A 7 -52.90 0.85 45.19
C ARG A 7 -51.73 1.01 44.20
N ARG A 8 -51.31 2.27 44.00
CA ARG A 8 -49.96 2.72 43.61
C ARG A 8 -49.07 2.78 44.88
N PRO A 9 -47.71 2.76 44.83
CA PRO A 9 -46.91 3.94 44.44
C PRO A 9 -45.54 3.56 43.78
N PRO A 10 -44.44 4.37 43.81
CA PRO A 10 -43.86 4.99 42.62
C PRO A 10 -42.40 4.56 42.29
N ASN A 11 -41.94 5.06 41.14
CA ASN A 11 -40.57 5.27 40.65
C ASN A 11 -39.39 5.07 41.63
N GLU A 12 -38.39 4.28 41.24
CA GLU A 12 -36.93 4.52 41.39
C GLU A 12 -36.15 3.30 40.86
N GLY A 13 -35.22 3.50 39.90
CA GLY A 13 -34.47 2.38 39.32
C GLY A 13 -33.47 2.78 38.22
N GLU A 14 -32.40 3.42 38.67
CA GLU A 14 -31.01 3.38 38.16
C GLU A 14 -30.66 3.83 36.70
N PRO A 15 -29.68 4.74 36.54
CA PRO A 15 -29.06 4.98 35.24
C PRO A 15 -28.15 3.81 34.89
N ILE A 16 -28.48 3.07 33.83
CA ILE A 16 -27.57 2.09 33.24
C ILE A 16 -26.39 2.81 32.58
N THR A 17 -25.27 2.85 33.29
CA THR A 17 -23.97 3.17 32.73
C THR A 17 -23.55 2.02 31.81
N SER A 18 -23.88 2.08 30.52
CA SER A 18 -23.21 1.23 29.53
C SER A 18 -21.90 1.92 29.15
N THR A 19 -20.82 1.53 29.83
CA THR A 19 -19.46 1.72 29.37
C THR A 19 -19.33 1.07 27.99
N SER A 20 -19.38 1.87 26.93
CA SER A 20 -18.97 1.45 25.61
C SER A 20 -17.44 1.40 25.59
N GLU A 21 -16.89 0.19 25.66
CA GLU A 21 -15.49 -0.08 25.37
C GLU A 21 -15.15 0.45 23.95
N PRO A 22 -14.02 1.16 23.77
CA PRO A 22 -13.61 1.59 22.45
C PRO A 22 -13.20 0.37 21.61
N ALA A 23 -13.71 0.31 20.38
CA ALA A 23 -13.33 -0.67 19.38
C ALA A 23 -11.80 -0.69 19.21
N GLU A 24 -11.21 -1.88 19.34
CA GLU A 24 -9.79 -2.09 19.08
C GLU A 24 -9.47 -1.73 17.63
N ASP A 25 -8.60 -0.73 17.49
CA ASP A 25 -7.97 -0.30 16.26
C ASP A 25 -7.09 -1.44 15.74
N GLY A 26 -7.63 -2.20 14.80
CA GLY A 26 -6.92 -3.22 14.02
C GLY A 26 -5.92 -2.56 13.08
N SER A 27 -4.88 -1.95 13.64
CA SER A 27 -3.66 -1.67 12.92
C SER A 27 -3.03 -3.02 12.56
N ASP A 28 -3.09 -3.37 11.27
CA ASP A 28 -2.29 -4.44 10.67
C ASP A 28 -0.80 -4.08 10.91
N GLN A 29 -0.29 -4.40 12.10
CA GLN A 29 1.13 -4.37 12.38
C GLN A 29 1.76 -5.51 11.57
N GLN A 30 2.31 -5.14 10.42
CA GLN A 30 3.28 -5.96 9.72
C GLN A 30 4.35 -6.37 10.74
N PRO A 31 4.66 -7.67 10.92
CA PRO A 31 5.50 -8.10 12.01
C PRO A 31 6.87 -7.43 11.89
N ASP A 32 7.32 -6.86 13.00
CA ASP A 32 8.65 -6.26 13.14
C ASP A 32 9.70 -7.18 12.51
N ALA A 33 10.55 -6.57 11.67
CA ALA A 33 11.56 -7.28 10.92
C ALA A 33 12.46 -8.13 11.86
N PRO A 34 12.98 -9.28 11.40
CA PRO A 34 13.83 -10.14 12.21
C PRO A 34 15.01 -9.38 12.84
N PRO A 35 15.48 -9.77 14.05
CA PRO A 35 16.49 -9.04 14.83
C PRO A 35 17.86 -8.84 14.15
N GLU A 36 18.14 -9.48 13.01
CA GLU A 36 19.41 -9.46 12.30
C GLU A 36 19.62 -8.20 11.41
N LEU A 37 18.70 -7.25 11.42
CA LEU A 37 18.66 -6.15 10.43
C LEU A 37 19.10 -4.77 10.94
N ARG A 38 19.50 -4.63 12.22
CA ARG A 38 20.09 -3.37 12.70
C ARG A 38 21.40 -3.10 11.97
N GLY A 39 21.40 -2.06 11.12
CA GLY A 39 22.56 -1.66 10.31
C GLY A 39 22.56 -2.18 8.87
N ALA A 40 21.52 -2.91 8.44
CA ALA A 40 21.40 -3.30 7.04
C ALA A 40 21.00 -2.12 6.16
N THR A 41 21.67 -1.95 5.01
CA THR A 41 21.34 -0.91 4.03
C THR A 41 19.92 -1.11 3.49
N ARG A 42 19.10 -0.07 3.60
CA ARG A 42 17.70 -0.01 3.19
C ARG A 42 17.60 0.62 1.80
N PHE A 43 17.24 -0.19 0.81
CA PHE A 43 17.09 0.26 -0.56
C PHE A 43 15.64 0.64 -0.89
N ALA A 44 15.45 1.63 -1.75
CA ALA A 44 14.16 1.91 -2.38
C ALA A 44 14.26 1.89 -3.90
N MET A 45 13.36 1.16 -4.55
CA MET A 45 13.28 1.03 -6.00
C MET A 45 12.11 1.87 -6.52
N VAL A 46 12.33 2.91 -7.32
CA VAL A 46 11.26 3.86 -7.68
C VAL A 46 11.09 3.99 -9.20
N CYS A 47 9.86 3.76 -9.68
CA CYS A 47 9.50 4.02 -11.09
C CYS A 47 8.20 4.83 -11.19
N ALA A 48 7.56 4.91 -12.37
CA ALA A 48 6.33 5.69 -12.54
C ALA A 48 5.11 5.08 -11.82
N SER A 49 4.78 3.81 -12.08
CA SER A 49 3.52 3.18 -11.64
C SER A 49 3.70 2.02 -10.66
N ASN A 50 4.93 1.79 -10.18
CA ASN A 50 5.27 0.65 -9.32
C ASN A 50 4.77 -0.71 -9.87
N MET A 51 4.92 -0.93 -11.17
CA MET A 51 4.39 -2.12 -11.84
C MET A 51 5.48 -3.02 -12.40
N ASN A 52 6.42 -2.46 -13.17
CA ASN A 52 7.42 -3.23 -13.90
C ASN A 52 8.83 -3.05 -13.31
N ARG A 53 9.55 -1.99 -13.73
CA ARG A 53 10.97 -1.75 -13.40
C ARG A 53 11.26 -1.83 -11.90
N SER A 54 10.55 -1.06 -11.07
CA SER A 54 10.82 -1.08 -9.62
C SER A 54 10.44 -2.40 -8.94
N MET A 55 9.43 -3.11 -9.45
CA MET A 55 8.99 -4.39 -8.89
C MET A 55 9.90 -5.55 -9.30
N GLU A 56 10.48 -5.52 -10.51
CA GLU A 56 11.52 -6.48 -10.90
C GLU A 56 12.77 -6.29 -10.05
N ALA A 57 13.21 -5.05 -9.88
CA ALA A 57 14.35 -4.75 -9.03
C ALA A 57 14.11 -5.16 -7.57
N HIS A 58 12.92 -4.86 -7.01
CA HIS A 58 12.55 -5.34 -5.69
C HIS A 58 12.64 -6.87 -5.60
N HIS A 59 12.08 -7.59 -6.57
CA HIS A 59 12.12 -9.05 -6.59
C HIS A 59 13.55 -9.59 -6.51
N VAL A 60 14.45 -9.05 -7.35
CA VAL A 60 15.87 -9.47 -7.40
C VAL A 60 16.62 -9.08 -6.12
N VAL A 61 16.44 -7.85 -5.63
CA VAL A 61 17.12 -7.37 -4.40
C VAL A 61 16.67 -8.18 -3.18
N ARG A 62 15.37 -8.51 -3.09
CA ARG A 62 14.83 -9.37 -2.04
C ARG A 62 15.37 -10.80 -2.13
N GLN A 63 15.52 -11.35 -3.34
CA GLN A 63 16.13 -12.68 -3.53
C GLN A 63 17.60 -12.71 -3.12
N ALA A 64 18.30 -11.58 -3.20
CA ALA A 64 19.66 -11.42 -2.70
C ALA A 64 19.75 -11.25 -1.17
N GLY A 65 18.63 -11.29 -0.45
CA GLY A 65 18.59 -11.13 1.01
C GLY A 65 18.76 -9.70 1.50
N LEU A 66 18.63 -8.71 0.63
CA LEU A 66 18.76 -7.29 0.97
C LEU A 66 17.41 -6.66 1.34
N VAL A 67 17.47 -5.65 2.20
CA VAL A 67 16.29 -4.88 2.62
C VAL A 67 15.89 -3.93 1.51
N CYS A 68 14.68 -4.08 0.99
CA CYS A 68 14.18 -3.15 0.00
C CYS A 68 12.68 -2.88 0.09
N SER A 69 12.33 -1.66 -0.29
CA SER A 69 10.97 -1.24 -0.62
C SER A 69 10.92 -0.79 -2.08
N SER A 70 9.72 -0.60 -2.62
CA SER A 70 9.57 -0.12 -4.00
C SER A 70 8.33 0.71 -4.18
N TYR A 71 8.39 1.73 -5.04
CA TYR A 71 7.34 2.73 -5.16
C TYR A 71 7.10 3.19 -6.61
N GLY A 72 6.05 3.99 -6.74
CA GLY A 72 5.66 4.75 -7.92
C GLY A 72 5.62 6.25 -7.61
N ILE A 73 5.86 7.12 -8.58
CA ILE A 73 5.71 8.58 -8.42
C ILE A 73 4.52 9.17 -9.16
N GLY A 74 3.86 8.39 -10.03
CA GLY A 74 2.76 8.86 -10.83
C GLY A 74 1.55 9.23 -9.99
N ASN A 75 0.58 9.92 -10.59
CA ASN A 75 -0.70 10.16 -9.93
C ASN A 75 -1.56 8.89 -9.88
N HIS A 76 -1.39 7.99 -10.86
CA HIS A 76 -2.12 6.74 -10.98
C HIS A 76 -1.19 5.64 -11.48
N VAL A 77 -1.60 4.40 -11.25
CA VAL A 77 -1.00 3.20 -11.83
C VAL A 77 -1.54 3.04 -13.25
N LYS A 78 -0.65 3.04 -14.25
CA LYS A 78 -1.02 2.89 -15.66
C LYS A 78 -0.41 1.61 -16.25
N LEU A 79 -1.26 0.81 -16.88
CA LEU A 79 -0.88 -0.41 -17.59
C LEU A 79 -1.33 -0.32 -19.06
N PRO A 80 -0.59 -0.94 -20.00
CA PRO A 80 -1.04 -1.06 -21.39
C PRO A 80 -2.44 -1.70 -21.48
N GLY A 81 -3.29 -1.16 -22.34
CA GLY A 81 -4.59 -1.75 -22.68
C GLY A 81 -4.65 -2.20 -24.14
N PRO A 82 -5.87 -2.38 -24.71
CA PRO A 82 -6.05 -2.86 -26.08
C PRO A 82 -5.45 -1.91 -27.14
N SER A 83 -5.41 -0.61 -26.84
CA SER A 83 -4.83 0.42 -27.70
C SER A 83 -4.03 1.44 -26.89
N GLN A 84 -3.22 2.27 -27.55
CA GLN A 84 -2.45 3.34 -26.90
C GLN A 84 -3.36 4.39 -26.21
N ARG A 85 -4.59 4.56 -26.71
CA ARG A 85 -5.55 5.54 -26.20
C ARG A 85 -6.39 5.01 -25.03
N GLU A 86 -6.34 3.70 -24.80
CA GLU A 86 -7.17 3.01 -23.81
C GLU A 86 -6.29 2.27 -22.78
N PRO A 87 -5.49 2.98 -21.98
CA PRO A 87 -4.73 2.35 -20.91
C PRO A 87 -5.65 1.84 -19.80
N ASN A 88 -5.22 0.79 -19.09
CA ASN A 88 -5.85 0.45 -17.82
C ASN A 88 -5.26 1.35 -16.73
N VAL A 89 -6.13 2.06 -16.01
CA VAL A 89 -5.75 3.01 -14.96
C VAL A 89 -6.35 2.56 -13.63
N TYR A 90 -5.54 2.57 -12.59
CA TYR A 90 -5.93 2.23 -11.21
C TYR A 90 -5.33 3.22 -10.23
N ASP A 91 -5.93 3.33 -9.06
CA ASP A 91 -5.37 4.11 -7.96
C ASP A 91 -4.22 3.34 -7.28
N PHE A 92 -3.26 4.09 -6.75
CA PHE A 92 -2.30 3.54 -5.80
C PHE A 92 -3.06 2.96 -4.59
N GLY A 93 -2.52 1.91 -3.97
CA GLY A 93 -3.23 1.15 -2.94
C GLY A 93 -4.16 0.05 -3.48
N THR A 94 -4.50 0.02 -4.77
CA THR A 94 -5.30 -1.08 -5.35
C THR A 94 -4.50 -2.40 -5.32
N PRO A 95 -4.96 -3.47 -4.65
CA PRO A 95 -4.20 -4.73 -4.56
C PRO A 95 -3.85 -5.32 -5.93
N TYR A 96 -2.61 -5.78 -6.11
CA TYR A 96 -2.20 -6.38 -7.39
C TYR A 96 -3.05 -7.59 -7.77
N ALA A 97 -3.53 -8.34 -6.78
CA ALA A 97 -4.44 -9.47 -6.99
C ALA A 97 -5.77 -9.02 -7.62
N HIS A 98 -6.29 -7.85 -7.22
CA HIS A 98 -7.48 -7.25 -7.81
C HIS A 98 -7.23 -6.79 -9.24
N ILE A 99 -6.14 -6.04 -9.47
CA ILE A 99 -5.74 -5.59 -10.83
C ILE A 99 -5.62 -6.79 -11.78
N ARG A 100 -4.98 -7.86 -11.32
CA ARG A 100 -4.83 -9.11 -12.08
C ARG A 100 -6.17 -9.76 -12.42
N ALA A 101 -7.08 -9.85 -11.45
CA ALA A 101 -8.40 -10.43 -11.66
C ALA A 101 -9.23 -9.60 -12.65
N ASP A 102 -9.18 -8.27 -12.54
CA ASP A 102 -9.84 -7.34 -13.46
C ASP A 102 -9.32 -7.50 -14.89
N LEU A 103 -8.01 -7.47 -15.11
CA LEU A 103 -7.44 -7.68 -16.44
C LEU A 103 -7.80 -9.05 -17.02
N ARG A 104 -7.72 -10.11 -16.21
CA ARG A 104 -8.12 -11.46 -16.65
C ARG A 104 -9.59 -11.51 -17.09
N LYS A 105 -10.48 -10.79 -16.39
CA LYS A 105 -11.90 -10.69 -16.75
C LYS A 105 -12.13 -9.89 -18.03
N LYS A 106 -11.36 -8.82 -18.25
CA LYS A 106 -11.45 -7.97 -19.44
C LYS A 106 -11.03 -8.70 -20.72
N ASP A 107 -9.81 -9.24 -20.74
CA ASP A 107 -9.30 -10.00 -21.88
C ASP A 107 -8.08 -10.87 -21.47
N ALA A 108 -8.36 -12.09 -21.02
CA ALA A 108 -7.31 -13.01 -20.61
C ALA A 108 -6.29 -13.33 -21.72
N ALA A 109 -6.71 -13.40 -22.98
CA ALA A 109 -5.83 -13.77 -24.09
C ALA A 109 -4.84 -12.63 -24.40
N LEU A 110 -5.34 -11.39 -24.49
CA LEU A 110 -4.51 -10.21 -24.70
C LEU A 110 -3.48 -10.04 -23.58
N TYR A 111 -3.92 -10.08 -22.32
CA TYR A 111 -3.07 -9.78 -21.17
C TYR A 111 -2.15 -10.94 -20.78
N THR A 112 -2.43 -12.16 -21.26
CA THR A 112 -1.44 -13.25 -21.26
C THR A 112 -0.38 -13.01 -22.31
N ARG A 113 -0.78 -12.73 -23.56
CA ARG A 113 0.13 -12.56 -24.71
C ARG A 113 1.11 -11.40 -24.52
N ASN A 114 0.67 -10.28 -23.93
CA ASN A 114 1.54 -9.13 -23.65
C ASN A 114 2.32 -9.24 -22.33
N GLY A 115 2.14 -10.33 -21.58
CA GLY A 115 2.86 -10.62 -20.34
C GLY A 115 2.38 -9.89 -19.09
N LEU A 116 1.30 -9.09 -19.14
CA LEU A 116 0.81 -8.35 -17.96
C LEU A 116 0.31 -9.28 -16.85
N LEU A 117 -0.40 -10.37 -17.18
CA LEU A 117 -0.86 -11.31 -16.14
C LEU A 117 0.33 -11.98 -15.42
N LYS A 118 1.37 -12.38 -16.18
CA LYS A 118 2.60 -12.94 -15.62
C LYS A 118 3.35 -11.92 -14.74
N MET A 119 3.42 -10.66 -15.17
CA MET A 119 4.02 -9.59 -14.37
C MET A 119 3.25 -9.37 -13.05
N LEU A 120 1.92 -9.37 -13.10
CA LEU A 120 1.10 -9.19 -11.91
C LEU A 120 1.18 -10.40 -10.97
N ASP A 121 1.30 -11.62 -11.50
CA ASP A 121 1.60 -12.82 -10.71
C ASP A 121 2.89 -12.67 -9.90
N ARG A 122 3.93 -12.07 -10.49
CA ARG A 122 5.17 -11.72 -9.76
C ARG A 122 4.87 -10.67 -8.69
N ASN A 123 4.18 -9.58 -9.03
CA ASN A 123 3.94 -8.47 -8.10
C ASN A 123 3.20 -8.91 -6.84
N VAL A 124 2.17 -9.75 -6.99
CA VAL A 124 1.39 -10.33 -5.87
C VAL A 124 2.30 -11.07 -4.88
N LYS A 125 3.36 -11.73 -5.35
CA LYS A 125 4.32 -12.46 -4.51
C LYS A 125 5.33 -11.54 -3.82
N VAL A 126 5.55 -10.34 -4.35
CA VAL A 126 6.52 -9.38 -3.81
C VAL A 126 5.89 -8.55 -2.70
N LYS A 127 4.73 -7.93 -2.97
CA LYS A 127 3.96 -7.14 -1.97
C LYS A 127 2.50 -6.98 -2.38
N ARG A 128 1.66 -6.48 -1.45
CA ARG A 128 0.19 -6.44 -1.62
C ARG A 128 -0.30 -5.42 -2.65
N VAL A 129 0.21 -4.19 -2.59
CA VAL A 129 -0.32 -3.02 -3.33
C VAL A 129 0.82 -2.22 -3.97
N PRO A 130 0.58 -1.50 -5.08
CA PRO A 130 1.47 -0.45 -5.54
C PRO A 130 1.39 0.73 -4.58
N GLU A 131 2.54 1.27 -4.20
CA GLU A 131 2.67 2.35 -3.21
C GLU A 131 3.26 3.59 -3.87
N ARG A 132 2.82 4.76 -3.42
CA ARG A 132 3.28 6.03 -3.96
C ARG A 132 4.38 6.60 -3.08
N PHE A 133 5.49 7.00 -3.69
CA PHE A 133 6.69 7.44 -2.97
C PHE A 133 6.41 8.67 -2.11
N GLN A 134 5.64 9.61 -2.65
CA GLN A 134 5.28 10.86 -1.98
C GLN A 134 4.52 10.65 -0.67
N GLU A 135 3.81 9.52 -0.53
CA GLU A 135 2.98 9.16 0.62
C GLU A 135 3.72 8.26 1.63
N SER A 136 4.93 7.80 1.30
CA SER A 136 5.73 6.93 2.18
C SER A 136 6.66 7.75 3.08
N PHE A 137 6.57 7.51 4.39
CA PHE A 137 7.48 8.05 5.40
C PHE A 137 8.61 7.08 5.78
N ALA A 138 8.76 5.97 5.04
CA ALA A 138 9.81 5.02 5.30
C ALA A 138 11.19 5.63 5.02
N GLN A 139 12.15 5.37 5.91
CA GLN A 139 13.53 5.81 5.78
C GLN A 139 14.34 4.85 4.91
N HIS A 140 15.19 5.42 4.04
CA HIS A 140 15.99 4.69 3.06
C HIS A 140 17.40 5.25 3.03
N ASP A 141 18.38 4.37 2.84
CA ASP A 141 19.79 4.77 2.74
C ASP A 141 20.18 4.99 1.28
N VAL A 142 19.55 4.25 0.35
CA VAL A 142 19.77 4.37 -1.10
C VAL A 142 18.44 4.32 -1.86
N ILE A 143 18.18 5.31 -2.72
CA ILE A 143 17.00 5.39 -3.60
C ILE A 143 17.42 5.26 -5.06
N VAL A 144 17.03 4.15 -5.70
CA VAL A 144 17.31 3.88 -7.11
C VAL A 144 16.10 4.29 -7.96
N CYS A 145 16.30 5.30 -8.82
CA CYS A 145 15.29 5.82 -9.73
C CYS A 145 15.47 5.30 -11.15
N PHE A 146 14.40 4.78 -11.77
CA PHE A 146 14.49 4.10 -13.08
C PHE A 146 14.32 5.00 -14.32
N GLU A 147 14.24 6.33 -14.14
CA GLU A 147 14.27 7.35 -15.20
C GLU A 147 14.46 8.76 -14.60
N GLN A 148 14.95 9.71 -15.40
CA GLN A 148 15.25 11.08 -14.95
C GLN A 148 14.03 11.76 -14.28
N ARG A 149 12.86 11.72 -14.92
CA ARG A 149 11.65 12.33 -14.35
C ARG A 149 11.27 11.75 -12.98
N VAL A 150 11.52 10.46 -12.76
CA VAL A 150 11.25 9.84 -11.46
C VAL A 150 12.23 10.35 -10.42
N PHE A 151 13.51 10.46 -10.78
CA PHE A 151 14.55 11.04 -9.94
C PHE A 151 14.20 12.47 -9.52
N ASP A 152 13.86 13.34 -10.48
CA ASP A 152 13.54 14.75 -10.21
C ASP A 152 12.39 14.87 -9.17
N ILE A 153 11.33 14.08 -9.33
CA ILE A 153 10.20 14.07 -8.39
C ILE A 153 10.58 13.48 -7.02
N CYS A 154 11.45 12.47 -6.96
CA CYS A 154 11.93 11.93 -5.69
C CYS A 154 12.73 12.99 -4.92
N VAL A 155 13.63 13.70 -5.60
CA VAL A 155 14.42 14.79 -5.00
C VAL A 155 13.51 15.92 -4.52
N GLU A 156 12.54 16.35 -5.33
CA GLU A 156 11.55 17.36 -4.93
C GLU A 156 10.76 16.92 -3.69
N THR A 157 10.32 15.65 -3.67
CA THR A 157 9.58 15.06 -2.55
C THR A 157 10.41 15.05 -1.27
N LEU A 158 11.70 14.71 -1.36
CA LEU A 158 12.60 14.67 -0.20
C LEU A 158 12.89 16.08 0.32
N ASN A 159 13.14 17.04 -0.57
CA ASN A 159 13.40 18.43 -0.21
C ASN A 159 12.18 19.13 0.42
N ALA A 160 10.97 18.69 0.08
CA ALA A 160 9.73 19.24 0.64
C ALA A 160 9.41 18.70 2.05
N ARG A 161 10.09 17.64 2.51
CA ARG A 161 9.90 17.08 3.85
C ARG A 161 10.73 17.85 4.87
N GLU A 162 10.19 18.05 6.07
CA GLU A 162 10.97 18.56 7.18
C GLU A 162 12.06 17.55 7.57
N ASN A 163 13.29 18.04 7.74
CA ASN A 163 14.43 17.20 8.06
C ASN A 163 14.55 17.02 9.57
N GLU A 164 13.97 15.94 10.09
CA GLU A 164 13.98 15.65 11.54
C GLU A 164 15.30 15.00 12.02
N SER A 165 15.90 14.13 11.21
CA SER A 165 17.06 13.31 11.63
C SER A 165 18.42 13.78 11.09
N MET A 166 18.45 14.68 10.11
CA MET A 166 19.67 15.09 9.39
C MET A 166 20.45 13.93 8.75
N GLU A 167 19.81 12.78 8.54
CA GLU A 167 20.43 11.64 7.87
C GLU A 167 20.47 11.85 6.35
N SER A 168 21.61 11.54 5.73
CA SER A 168 21.75 11.61 4.28
C SER A 168 21.18 10.37 3.60
N VAL A 169 20.52 10.56 2.46
CA VAL A 169 20.11 9.48 1.54
C VAL A 169 20.87 9.60 0.23
N LEU A 170 21.30 8.46 -0.32
CA LEU A 170 21.97 8.36 -1.62
C LEU A 170 20.97 8.16 -2.76
#